data_AF-A0A7X7FRF5-F1
#
_entry.id   AF-A0A7X7FRF5-F1
#
_cell.length_a   1.000
_cell.length_b   1.000
_cell.length_c   1.000
_cell.angle_alpha   90.00
_cell.angle_beta   90.00
_cell.angle_gamma   90.00
#
_symmetry.space_group_name_H-M   'P 1'
#
loop_
_entity.id
_entity.type
_entity.pdbx_description
1 polymer ?
#
loop_
_entity_poly.entity_id
_entity_poly.type
_entity_poly.pdbx_seq_one_letter_code
_entity_poly.pdbx_strand_id
1 'polypeptide(L)'
;GPNDEFWRQVNGVQKLRYLIIETAFSNREQDLAVTARHLYPIQLGEELAKLQRETEILITHLKPSDQETIEKEIQAWAGRHSPRILERGDVFEI
;
A
#
# COMPACT_ATOMS: atom_id res chain seq x y z
N GLY A 1 -10.30 0.05 0.87
CA GLY A 1 -10.59 0.11 2.32
C GLY A 1 -10.21 -1.19 3.03
N PRO A 2 -10.16 -1.21 4.37
CA PRO A 2 -9.72 -2.36 5.18
C PRO A 2 -10.45 -3.66 4.89
N ASN A 3 -9.73 -4.78 4.84
CA ASN A 3 -10.34 -6.07 4.47
C ASN A 3 -9.58 -7.28 5.07
N ASP A 4 -10.13 -7.87 6.12
CA ASP A 4 -9.52 -9.05 6.75
C ASP A 4 -9.58 -10.32 5.90
N GLU A 5 -10.63 -10.46 5.08
CA GLU A 5 -10.75 -11.58 4.14
C GLU A 5 -9.60 -11.55 3.12
N PHE A 6 -9.29 -10.38 2.60
CA PHE A 6 -8.20 -10.17 1.66
C PHE A 6 -6.88 -10.65 2.25
N TRP A 7 -6.54 -10.25 3.48
CA TRP A 7 -5.29 -10.67 4.12
C TRP A 7 -5.24 -12.18 4.39
N ARG A 8 -6.38 -12.81 4.72
CA ARG A 8 -6.43 -14.27 4.86
C ARG A 8 -6.08 -14.97 3.55
N GLN A 9 -6.59 -14.50 2.42
CA GLN A 9 -6.27 -15.06 1.11
C GLN A 9 -4.81 -14.80 0.72
N VAL A 10 -4.35 -13.55 0.88
CA VAL A 10 -2.96 -13.13 0.59
C VAL A 10 -1.96 -13.96 1.38
N ASN A 11 -2.22 -14.21 2.67
CA ASN A 11 -1.38 -15.06 3.52
C ASN A 11 -1.48 -16.57 3.18
N GLY A 12 -2.43 -16.99 2.34
CA GLY A 12 -2.55 -18.38 1.84
C GLY A 12 -1.76 -18.68 0.56
N VAL A 13 -1.37 -17.66 -0.22
CA VAL A 13 -0.72 -17.84 -1.54
C VAL A 13 0.73 -18.31 -1.42
N GLN A 14 1.06 -19.59 -1.68
CA GLN A 14 2.40 -20.13 -1.38
C GLN A 14 3.58 -19.40 -2.03
N LYS A 15 3.42 -18.82 -3.23
CA LYS A 15 4.50 -18.15 -3.99
C LYS A 15 4.13 -16.71 -4.35
N LEU A 16 3.84 -15.89 -3.33
CA LEU A 16 3.50 -14.48 -3.54
C LEU A 16 4.77 -13.62 -3.57
N ARG A 17 5.25 -13.29 -4.77
CA ARG A 17 6.45 -12.45 -4.97
C ARG A 17 6.15 -10.95 -4.83
N TYR A 18 5.03 -10.51 -5.40
CA TYR A 18 4.65 -9.10 -5.45
C TYR A 18 3.24 -8.90 -4.90
N LEU A 19 3.07 -7.85 -4.08
CA LEU A 19 1.77 -7.35 -3.67
C LEU A 19 1.63 -5.90 -4.13
N ILE A 20 0.76 -5.68 -5.12
CA ILE A 20 0.41 -4.34 -5.59
C ILE A 20 -0.80 -3.85 -4.79
N ILE A 21 -0.67 -2.70 -4.13
CA ILE A 21 -1.71 -2.09 -3.30
C ILE A 21 -1.77 -0.58 -3.53
N GLU A 22 -2.95 0.01 -3.45
CA GLU A 22 -3.15 1.44 -3.76
C GLU A 22 -3.13 2.34 -2.52
N THR A 23 -2.70 3.58 -2.71
CA THR A 23 -2.97 4.72 -1.81
C THR A 23 -2.98 6.00 -2.63
N ALA A 24 -4.11 6.71 -2.63
CA ALA A 24 -4.35 7.86 -3.50
C ALA A 24 -4.46 9.19 -2.76
N PHE A 25 -4.60 9.13 -1.43
CA PHE A 25 -4.83 10.29 -0.56
C PHE A 25 -3.77 10.34 0.51
N SER A 26 -3.38 11.55 0.91
CA SER A 26 -2.49 11.79 2.05
C SER A 26 -3.23 11.59 3.38
N ASN A 27 -2.51 11.47 4.51
CA ASN A 27 -3.15 11.32 5.83
C ASN A 27 -4.05 12.52 6.18
N ARG A 28 -3.68 13.73 5.74
CA ARG A 28 -4.52 14.94 5.90
C ARG A 28 -5.87 14.85 5.18
N GLU A 29 -6.00 13.97 4.19
CA GLU A 29 -7.22 13.73 3.41
C GLU A 29 -7.96 12.45 3.86
N GLN A 30 -7.68 11.91 5.06
CA GLN A 30 -8.26 10.66 5.53
C GLN A 30 -9.79 10.60 5.40
N ASP A 31 -10.51 11.68 5.70
CA ASP A 31 -11.97 11.70 5.66
C ASP A 31 -12.50 11.54 4.22
N LEU A 32 -11.78 12.14 3.27
CA LEU A 32 -12.05 12.01 1.85
C LEU A 32 -11.68 10.61 1.35
N ALA A 33 -10.55 10.06 1.79
CA ALA A 33 -10.13 8.70 1.47
C ALA A 33 -11.17 7.67 1.92
N VAL A 34 -11.66 7.79 3.17
CA VAL A 34 -12.70 6.92 3.74
C VAL A 34 -14.01 7.04 2.96
N THR A 35 -14.44 8.27 2.66
CA THR A 35 -15.67 8.53 1.88
C THR A 35 -15.57 7.92 0.47
N ALA A 36 -14.40 8.04 -0.15
CA ALA A 36 -14.09 7.49 -1.47
C ALA A 36 -13.69 6.00 -1.43
N ARG A 37 -13.61 5.39 -0.25
CA ARG A 37 -13.25 3.98 0.01
C ARG A 37 -11.81 3.57 -0.36
N HIS A 38 -10.91 4.54 -0.44
CA HIS A 38 -9.48 4.32 -0.67
C HIS A 38 -8.69 4.16 0.63
N LEU A 39 -7.53 3.54 0.55
CA LEU A 39 -6.54 3.59 1.63
C LEU A 39 -5.81 4.95 1.62
N TYR A 40 -5.30 5.32 2.80
CA TYR A 40 -4.36 6.41 3.05
C TYR A 40 -3.19 5.87 3.88
N PRO A 41 -2.02 6.56 3.96
CA PRO A 41 -0.79 5.95 4.46
C PRO A 41 -0.87 5.28 5.83
N ILE A 42 -1.46 5.92 6.85
CA ILE A 42 -1.60 5.29 8.18
C ILE A 42 -2.41 3.99 8.09
N GLN A 43 -3.55 4.01 7.41
CA GLN A 43 -4.41 2.82 7.26
C GLN A 43 -3.74 1.74 6.39
N LEU A 44 -2.96 2.14 5.39
CA LEU A 44 -2.15 1.21 4.60
C LEU A 44 -1.13 0.49 5.49
N GLY A 45 -0.46 1.22 6.40
CA GLY A 45 0.45 0.63 7.38
C GLY A 45 -0.24 -0.37 8.32
N GLU A 46 -1.43 -0.02 8.82
CA GLU A 46 -2.27 -0.91 9.65
C GLU A 46 -2.68 -2.19 8.92
N GLU A 47 -3.06 -2.09 7.65
CA GLU A 47 -3.40 -3.24 6.82
C GLU A 47 -2.16 -4.11 6.53
N LEU A 48 -1.02 -3.50 6.19
CA LEU A 48 0.23 -4.21 5.96
C LEU A 48 0.76 -4.93 7.20
N ALA A 49 0.42 -4.47 8.41
CA ALA A 49 0.75 -5.18 9.64
C ALA A 49 0.12 -6.59 9.71
N LYS A 50 -0.97 -6.84 8.96
CA LYS A 50 -1.64 -8.15 8.85
C LYS A 50 -0.93 -9.12 7.89
N LEU A 51 0.06 -8.65 7.13
CA LEU A 51 0.86 -9.48 6.24
C LEU A 51 1.83 -10.35 7.05
N GLN A 52 1.71 -11.66 6.91
CA GLN A 52 2.45 -12.67 7.67
C GLN A 52 3.63 -13.27 6.91
N ARG A 53 4.08 -12.62 5.83
CA ARG A 53 5.11 -13.13 4.93
C ARG A 53 5.94 -12.02 4.31
N GLU A 54 7.06 -12.44 3.75
CA GLU A 54 7.93 -11.59 2.95
C GLU A 54 7.43 -11.56 1.52
N THR A 55 7.05 -10.38 1.07
CA THR A 55 6.55 -10.09 -0.28
C THR A 55 6.97 -8.66 -0.60
N GLU A 56 7.38 -8.39 -1.83
CA GLU A 56 7.70 -7.03 -2.26
C GLU A 56 6.41 -6.22 -2.41
N ILE A 57 6.31 -5.15 -1.62
CA ILE A 57 5.13 -4.28 -1.59
C ILE A 57 5.32 -3.16 -2.60
N LEU A 58 4.38 -3.08 -3.54
CA LEU A 58 4.38 -2.13 -4.64
C LEU A 58 3.16 -1.22 -4.51
N ILE A 59 3.38 0.07 -4.37
CA ILE A 59 2.33 1.06 -4.15
C ILE A 59 1.97 1.74 -5.47
N THR A 60 0.69 1.83 -5.77
CA THR A 60 0.18 2.43 -7.01
C THR A 60 -0.88 3.52 -6.76
N HIS A 61 -1.25 4.22 -7.83
CA HIS A 61 -2.37 5.17 -7.89
C HIS A 61 -2.20 6.43 -7.04
N LEU A 62 -0.96 6.86 -6.80
CA LEU A 62 -0.71 8.14 -6.12
C LEU A 62 -1.17 9.30 -7.02
N LYS A 63 -1.80 10.30 -6.41
CA LYS A 63 -2.06 11.57 -7.08
C LYS A 63 -0.76 12.35 -7.23
N PRO A 64 -0.43 12.86 -8.44
CA PRO A 64 0.81 13.62 -8.64
C PRO A 64 0.97 14.82 -7.71
N SER A 65 -0.14 15.47 -7.32
CA SER A 65 -0.16 16.61 -6.40
C SER A 65 0.30 16.27 -4.99
N ASP A 66 0.10 15.01 -4.56
CA ASP A 66 0.30 14.56 -3.19
C ASP A 66 1.40 13.52 -3.07
N GLN A 67 2.03 13.14 -4.19
CA GLN A 67 3.02 12.08 -4.26
C GLN A 67 4.08 12.23 -3.17
N GLU A 68 4.84 13.33 -3.17
CA GLU A 68 5.93 13.58 -2.20
C GLU A 68 5.45 13.49 -0.73
N THR A 69 4.23 13.94 -0.45
CA THR A 69 3.64 13.87 0.90
C THR A 69 3.34 12.43 1.27
N ILE A 70 2.67 11.69 0.38
CA ILE A 70 2.34 10.29 0.56
C ILE A 70 3.61 9.45 0.73
N GLU A 71 4.67 9.69 -0.06
CA GLU A 71 5.93 8.93 0.08
C GLU A 71 6.53 9.14 1.48
N LYS A 72 6.62 10.39 1.95
CA LYS A 72 7.14 10.71 3.29
C LYS A 72 6.30 10.04 4.39
N GLU A 73 4.97 10.07 4.24
CA GLU A 73 4.05 9.44 5.18
C GLU A 73 4.22 7.92 5.21
N ILE A 74 4.45 7.28 4.06
CA ILE A 74 4.77 5.85 3.98
C ILE A 74 6.11 5.56 4.63
N GLN A 75 7.15 6.33 4.33
CA GLN A 75 8.49 6.14 4.88
C GLN A 75 8.52 6.23 6.41
N ALA A 76 7.60 6.98 7.02
CA ALA A 76 7.49 7.10 8.48
C ALA A 76 7.14 5.77 9.18
N TRP A 77 6.49 4.82 8.49
CA TRP A 77 6.12 3.50 9.05
C TRP A 77 6.58 2.31 8.21
N ALA A 78 7.25 2.54 7.08
CA ALA A 78 7.66 1.51 6.11
C ALA A 78 8.33 0.29 6.75
N GLY A 79 9.19 0.52 7.76
CA GLY A 79 9.76 -0.52 8.61
C GLY A 79 10.27 -1.73 7.82
N ARG A 80 9.82 -2.93 8.21
CA ARG A 80 10.18 -4.19 7.52
C ARG A 80 9.57 -4.36 6.13
N HIS A 81 8.52 -3.61 5.81
CA HIS A 81 7.77 -3.77 4.55
C HIS A 81 8.43 -3.03 3.40
N SER A 82 9.23 -1.99 3.69
CA SER A 82 9.96 -1.16 2.73
C SER A 82 9.22 -0.96 1.39
N PRO A 83 7.99 -0.40 1.40
CA PRO A 83 7.17 -0.34 0.21
C PRO A 83 7.82 0.52 -0.86
N ARG A 84 7.76 0.07 -2.12
CA ARG A 84 8.23 0.82 -3.27
C ARG A 84 7.06 1.43 -4.02
N ILE A 85 7.14 2.71 -4.34
CA ILE A 85 6.17 3.37 -5.21
C ILE A 85 6.45 2.97 -6.65
N LEU A 86 5.41 2.54 -7.36
CA LEU A 86 5.50 2.18 -8.77
C LEU A 86 5.61 3.43 -9.63
N GLU A 87 6.51 3.37 -10.59
CA GLU A 87 6.68 4.41 -11.60
C GLU A 87 6.14 3.94 -12.95
N ARG A 88 5.76 4.90 -13.80
CA ARG A 88 5.33 4.59 -15.16
C ARG A 88 6.50 3.94 -15.92
N GLY A 89 6.29 2.72 -16.39
CA GLY A 89 7.28 1.97 -17.16
C GLY A 89 7.97 0.86 -16.37
N ASP A 90 7.63 0.67 -15.09
CA ASP A 90 8.07 -0.51 -14.34
C ASP A 90 7.61 -1.81 -15.03
N VAL A 91 8.56 -2.74 -15.25
CA VAL A 91 8.34 -4.06 -15.85
C VAL A 91 8.75 -5.13 -14.84
N PHE A 92 7.90 -6.16 -14.67
CA PHE A 92 8.13 -7.26 -13.74
C PHE A 92 8.05 -8.60 -14.45
N GLU A 93 8.92 -9.51 -14.05
CA GLU A 93 8.88 -10.93 -14.46
C GLU A 93 8.19 -11.75 -13.36
N ILE A 94 7.19 -12.55 -13.75
CA ILE A 94 6.33 -13.32 -12.85
C ILE A 94 6.74 -14.79 -12.86
#